data_AF-A0A132HNC3-F1
#
_entry.id   AF-A0A132HNC3-F1
#
_cell.length_a   1.000
_cell.length_b   1.000
_cell.length_c   1.000
_cell.angle_alpha   90.00
_cell.angle_beta   90.00
_cell.angle_gamma   90.00
#
_symmetry.space_group_name_H-M   'P 1'
#
loop_
_entity.id
_entity.type
_entity.pdbx_description
1 polymer ?
#
loop_
_entity_poly.entity_id
_entity_poly.type
_entity_poly.pdbx_seq_one_letter_code
_entity_poly.pdbx_strand_id
1 'polypeptide(L)'
;MANKKKQEEVKQESAPQKQQEAASEKKTATKKKSEETKDEKTESQKSEAKKAEKPADKKEQQAEKTPREPQLVTVNGEKVTHAHAFQSNKDENTWYFTAKLDGKQLRPMKMHVDDVAAYQKKESSVEQLMKTYYPSKMEPKVSREQYQAENKLSDGRMIDKMNVYKEKDETKQDAGKYKLYAVVGDQKMSTTLSFKDLNSFFDRVTTPAQLVEKNFGEKLHLASAYEKYKMPEGVKPENIRIAKDKQTDKWTISADLGAKGKTEKKPLSYDDGYSFFTAKTATREQLAGKYLTNDIKSLMAPKQEKAVSMKV
;
A
#
# COMPACT_ATOMS: atom_id res chain seq x y z
N MET A 1 18.85 -52.62 42.27
CA MET A 1 17.64 -51.87 42.71
C MET A 1 16.97 -51.38 41.42
N ALA A 2 15.87 -51.91 40.88
CA ALA A 2 14.59 -52.33 41.49
C ALA A 2 14.02 -51.21 42.39
N ASN A 3 12.80 -50.69 42.27
CA ASN A 3 11.59 -51.04 41.49
C ASN A 3 10.78 -49.70 41.25
N LYS A 4 9.63 -49.56 40.56
CA LYS A 4 8.60 -50.47 40.01
C LYS A 4 7.83 -49.83 38.82
N LYS A 5 7.23 -50.68 37.97
CA LYS A 5 6.34 -50.41 36.82
C LYS A 5 4.91 -50.03 37.25
N LYS A 6 4.20 -49.14 36.53
CA LYS A 6 2.73 -49.24 36.35
C LYS A 6 2.27 -48.73 34.97
N GLN A 7 1.73 -49.66 34.17
CA GLN A 7 0.86 -49.37 33.02
C GLN A 7 -0.59 -49.45 33.52
N GLU A 8 -1.51 -48.77 32.84
CA GLU A 8 -2.90 -49.25 32.74
C GLU A 8 -3.49 -48.82 31.38
N GLU A 9 -3.95 -49.82 30.62
CA GLU A 9 -4.58 -49.70 29.29
C GLU A 9 -5.83 -50.58 29.29
N VAL A 10 -7.00 -49.97 29.09
CA VAL A 10 -8.32 -50.58 28.81
C VAL A 10 -9.10 -49.45 28.10
N LYS A 11 -9.37 -49.39 26.78
CA LYS A 11 -9.92 -50.35 25.78
C LYS A 11 -11.37 -50.75 26.12
N GLN A 12 -12.40 -50.22 25.46
CA GLN A 12 -13.23 -50.82 24.37
C GLN A 12 -14.59 -50.04 24.37
N GLU A 13 -15.46 -49.96 23.35
CA GLU A 13 -15.56 -50.47 21.97
C GLU A 13 -16.64 -49.68 21.16
N SER A 14 -16.77 -49.97 19.85
CA SER A 14 -17.98 -49.85 18.98
C SER A 14 -18.68 -48.46 18.86
N ALA A 15 -18.67 -47.72 17.73
CA ALA A 15 -19.00 -48.01 16.31
C ALA A 15 -20.51 -47.82 15.96
N PRO A 16 -20.98 -47.85 14.69
CA PRO A 16 -21.45 -46.63 14.00
C PRO A 16 -22.86 -46.76 13.38
N GLN A 17 -23.40 -45.69 12.74
CA GLN A 17 -24.47 -45.64 11.70
C GLN A 17 -25.15 -44.23 11.66
N LYS A 18 -25.90 -43.76 10.65
CA LYS A 18 -25.94 -43.94 9.17
C LYS A 18 -26.92 -42.90 8.58
N GLN A 19 -26.76 -42.56 7.29
CA GLN A 19 -27.78 -42.16 6.28
C GLN A 19 -28.95 -41.19 6.60
N GLN A 20 -29.11 -40.21 5.68
CA GLN A 20 -30.33 -39.66 5.02
C GLN A 20 -30.10 -38.14 4.81
N GLU A 21 -30.01 -37.56 3.61
CA GLU A 21 -30.59 -37.87 2.28
C GLU A 21 -32.12 -37.81 2.24
N ALA A 22 -32.66 -36.62 1.92
CA ALA A 22 -33.97 -36.40 1.33
C ALA A 22 -34.02 -35.02 0.65
N ALA A 23 -34.58 -34.97 -0.57
CA ALA A 23 -34.80 -33.73 -1.33
C ALA A 23 -36.29 -33.37 -1.39
N SER A 24 -36.61 -32.08 -1.44
CA SER A 24 -37.91 -31.52 -1.88
C SER A 24 -37.77 -29.99 -2.01
N GLU A 25 -37.58 -29.39 -3.19
CA GLU A 25 -38.58 -29.08 -4.24
C GLU A 25 -39.83 -28.27 -3.82
N LYS A 26 -39.96 -27.10 -4.46
CA LYS A 26 -41.17 -26.37 -4.91
C LYS A 26 -42.26 -25.90 -3.93
N LYS A 27 -42.50 -24.57 -3.97
CA LYS A 27 -43.76 -23.82 -4.26
C LYS A 27 -43.43 -22.32 -4.13
N THR A 28 -43.53 -21.37 -5.07
CA THR A 28 -44.46 -20.99 -6.18
C THR A 28 -45.90 -20.61 -5.78
N ALA A 29 -46.10 -19.32 -5.51
CA ALA A 29 -47.30 -18.47 -5.78
C ALA A 29 -46.93 -17.02 -5.35
N THR A 30 -47.11 -15.90 -6.06
CA THR A 30 -47.96 -15.44 -7.19
C THR A 30 -49.39 -15.01 -6.83
N LYS A 31 -49.56 -13.71 -6.56
CA LYS A 31 -50.72 -12.78 -6.73
C LYS A 31 -50.26 -11.44 -6.13
N LYS A 32 -50.24 -10.25 -6.75
CA LYS A 32 -50.93 -9.59 -7.88
C LYS A 32 -52.36 -9.08 -7.58
N LYS A 33 -52.44 -7.74 -7.53
CA LYS A 33 -53.54 -6.79 -7.83
C LYS A 33 -54.71 -6.63 -6.84
N SER A 34 -54.85 -5.40 -6.35
CA SER A 34 -56.10 -4.61 -6.33
C SER A 34 -55.78 -3.11 -6.28
N GLU A 35 -56.68 -2.27 -6.78
CA GLU A 35 -56.51 -0.87 -7.21
C GLU A 35 -57.76 -0.07 -6.78
N GLU A 36 -57.88 1.22 -7.14
CA GLU A 36 -59.10 2.09 -7.01
C GLU A 36 -59.45 2.57 -5.56
N THR A 37 -59.25 3.83 -5.16
CA THR A 37 -59.80 5.18 -5.55
C THR A 37 -61.09 5.58 -4.80
N LYS A 38 -61.15 6.80 -4.22
CA LYS A 38 -61.95 7.93 -4.76
C LYS A 38 -61.76 9.26 -3.99
N ASP A 39 -61.99 10.36 -4.72
CA ASP A 39 -61.94 11.81 -4.45
C ASP A 39 -62.68 12.36 -3.21
N GLU A 40 -62.31 13.56 -2.75
CA GLU A 40 -63.18 14.76 -2.92
C GLU A 40 -62.36 16.09 -2.93
N LYS A 41 -63.01 17.21 -3.28
CA LYS A 41 -62.46 18.47 -3.82
C LYS A 41 -63.02 19.68 -3.07
N THR A 42 -62.21 20.71 -2.79
CA THR A 42 -62.76 22.09 -2.66
C THR A 42 -61.78 23.19 -3.07
N GLU A 43 -62.32 24.14 -3.82
CA GLU A 43 -61.84 25.49 -4.15
C GLU A 43 -61.72 26.40 -2.88
N SER A 44 -61.17 27.62 -2.87
CA SER A 44 -60.50 28.50 -3.85
C SER A 44 -59.85 29.65 -3.06
N GLN A 45 -58.77 30.28 -3.56
CA GLN A 45 -58.70 31.75 -3.73
C GLN A 45 -57.35 32.23 -4.28
N LYS A 46 -57.41 33.36 -4.98
CA LYS A 46 -56.35 33.98 -5.79
C LYS A 46 -56.02 35.36 -5.24
N SER A 47 -54.74 35.68 -5.04
CA SER A 47 -54.26 37.06 -4.99
C SER A 47 -52.84 37.18 -5.57
N GLU A 48 -52.73 37.94 -6.65
CA GLU A 48 -51.45 38.34 -7.26
C GLU A 48 -50.84 39.51 -6.47
N ALA A 49 -49.51 39.55 -6.32
CA ALA A 49 -48.66 40.60 -6.94
C ALA A 49 -47.24 40.73 -6.34
N LYS A 50 -46.24 40.87 -7.24
CA LYS A 50 -44.90 41.48 -7.07
C LYS A 50 -43.94 40.81 -6.04
N LYS A 51 -42.96 39.98 -6.44
CA LYS A 51 -41.77 40.18 -7.33
C LYS A 51 -40.56 40.83 -6.62
N ALA A 52 -39.56 40.02 -6.26
CA ALA A 52 -38.12 40.35 -6.27
C ALA A 52 -37.27 39.06 -6.20
N GLU A 53 -36.26 38.94 -7.05
CA GLU A 53 -35.57 37.70 -7.43
C GLU A 53 -34.80 36.90 -6.36
N LYS A 54 -34.90 35.57 -6.45
CA LYS A 54 -33.85 34.58 -6.11
C LYS A 54 -33.98 33.38 -7.05
N PRO A 55 -33.06 33.14 -8.00
CA PRO A 55 -33.08 31.92 -8.81
C PRO A 55 -32.48 30.75 -8.02
N ALA A 56 -33.34 30.01 -7.32
CA ALA A 56 -33.04 28.68 -6.83
C ALA A 56 -33.68 27.65 -7.78
N ASP A 57 -32.92 27.19 -8.78
CA ASP A 57 -33.39 26.15 -9.70
C ASP A 57 -32.46 24.94 -9.68
N LYS A 58 -32.75 24.03 -8.73
CA LYS A 58 -32.49 22.61 -8.92
C LYS A 58 -33.79 22.01 -9.45
N LYS A 59 -33.82 21.60 -10.71
CA LYS A 59 -34.77 20.60 -11.18
C LYS A 59 -34.05 19.50 -11.92
N GLU A 60 -34.24 18.28 -11.43
CA GLU A 60 -33.57 17.09 -11.91
C GLU A 60 -33.99 16.77 -13.34
N GLN A 61 -33.03 16.76 -14.26
CA GLN A 61 -33.17 15.97 -15.48
C GLN A 61 -32.58 14.59 -15.22
N GLN A 62 -33.47 13.63 -15.05
CA GLN A 62 -33.17 12.21 -14.98
C GLN A 62 -32.76 11.70 -16.37
N ALA A 63 -31.64 12.22 -16.87
CA ALA A 63 -31.12 11.87 -18.17
C ALA A 63 -30.72 10.40 -18.19
N GLU A 64 -31.31 9.67 -19.14
CA GLU A 64 -30.92 8.34 -19.54
C GLU A 64 -29.39 8.33 -19.77
N LYS A 65 -28.67 7.61 -18.91
CA LYS A 65 -27.20 7.70 -18.86
C LYS A 65 -26.58 6.95 -20.02
N THR A 66 -26.50 7.61 -21.16
CA THR A 66 -25.48 7.35 -22.17
C THR A 66 -24.12 7.20 -21.44
N PRO A 67 -23.32 6.18 -21.78
CA PRO A 67 -21.97 6.05 -21.23
C PRO A 67 -21.19 7.30 -21.59
N ARG A 68 -20.88 8.14 -20.58
CA ARG A 68 -20.03 9.32 -20.80
C ARG A 68 -18.70 8.85 -21.35
N GLU A 69 -18.22 9.56 -22.36
CA GLU A 69 -16.91 9.27 -22.95
C GLU A 69 -15.84 9.27 -21.85
N PRO A 70 -14.85 8.35 -21.92
CA PRO A 70 -13.83 8.25 -20.89
C PRO A 70 -13.01 9.53 -20.84
N GLN A 71 -12.88 10.11 -19.64
CA GLN A 71 -11.99 11.24 -19.36
C GLN A 71 -10.52 10.86 -19.57
N LEU A 72 -10.20 9.57 -19.41
CA LEU A 72 -8.88 8.98 -19.67
C LEU A 72 -9.05 7.48 -19.94
N VAL A 73 -8.19 6.92 -20.79
CA VAL A 73 -8.00 5.47 -20.92
C VAL A 73 -6.63 5.14 -20.33
N THR A 74 -6.55 4.19 -19.39
CA THR A 74 -5.27 3.78 -18.79
C THR A 74 -4.43 2.98 -19.78
N VAL A 75 -3.14 2.80 -19.48
CA VAL A 75 -2.23 1.91 -20.26
C VAL A 75 -2.73 0.47 -20.34
N ASN A 76 -3.63 0.07 -19.43
CA ASN A 76 -4.26 -1.25 -19.39
C ASN A 76 -5.58 -1.33 -20.19
N GLY A 77 -5.97 -0.26 -20.89
CA GLY A 77 -7.23 -0.15 -21.63
C GLY A 77 -8.45 0.21 -20.76
N GLU A 78 -8.27 0.47 -19.47
CA GLU A 78 -9.36 0.71 -18.52
C GLU A 78 -9.90 2.13 -18.65
N LYS A 79 -11.22 2.31 -18.67
CA LYS A 79 -11.88 3.60 -18.93
C LYS A 79 -12.18 4.35 -17.65
N VAL A 80 -11.48 5.46 -17.42
CA VAL A 80 -11.78 6.42 -16.35
C VAL A 80 -12.94 7.30 -16.80
N THR A 81 -14.16 6.98 -16.37
CA THR A 81 -15.39 7.68 -16.82
C THR A 81 -15.75 8.88 -15.96
N HIS A 82 -15.28 8.92 -14.71
CA HIS A 82 -15.55 10.02 -13.79
C HIS A 82 -14.53 10.07 -12.65
N ALA A 83 -13.55 10.96 -12.77
CA ALA A 83 -12.65 11.38 -11.72
C ALA A 83 -13.04 12.78 -11.22
N HIS A 84 -13.03 12.98 -9.90
CA HIS A 84 -13.25 14.29 -9.28
C HIS A 84 -12.67 14.32 -7.87
N ALA A 85 -12.44 15.54 -7.36
CA ALA A 85 -12.24 15.79 -5.94
C ALA A 85 -13.53 16.31 -5.29
N PHE A 86 -13.73 15.97 -4.01
CA PHE A 86 -14.87 16.40 -3.19
C PHE A 86 -14.43 16.67 -1.74
N GLN A 87 -15.15 17.52 -1.03
CA GLN A 87 -14.92 17.79 0.40
C GLN A 87 -15.54 16.72 1.31
N SER A 88 -14.94 16.50 2.48
CA SER A 88 -15.51 15.66 3.53
C SER A 88 -16.78 16.29 4.09
N ASN A 89 -17.87 15.53 4.18
CA ASN A 89 -19.08 15.96 4.89
C ASN A 89 -18.88 16.17 6.41
N LYS A 90 -17.70 15.82 6.95
CA LYS A 90 -17.34 15.98 8.37
C LYS A 90 -16.28 17.05 8.63
N ASP A 91 -15.47 17.37 7.61
CA ASP A 91 -14.26 18.19 7.76
C ASP A 91 -14.08 19.03 6.49
N GLU A 92 -14.53 20.29 6.48
CA GLU A 92 -14.52 21.14 5.27
C GLU A 92 -13.10 21.33 4.68
N ASN A 93 -12.07 21.24 5.53
CA ASN A 93 -10.66 21.30 5.14
C ASN A 93 -10.10 19.97 4.57
N THR A 94 -10.81 18.85 4.68
CA THR A 94 -10.36 17.56 4.14
C THR A 94 -11.00 17.28 2.80
N TRP A 95 -10.20 17.33 1.74
CA TRP A 95 -10.60 16.92 0.40
C TRP A 95 -10.20 15.47 0.11
N TYR A 96 -11.01 14.81 -0.70
CA TYR A 96 -10.79 13.46 -1.19
C TYR A 96 -10.86 13.42 -2.71
N PHE A 97 -9.90 12.76 -3.35
CA PHE A 97 -9.96 12.42 -4.77
C PHE A 97 -10.55 11.02 -4.94
N THR A 98 -11.41 10.83 -5.95
CA THR A 98 -11.95 9.52 -6.31
C THR A 98 -12.22 9.42 -7.80
N ALA A 99 -12.09 8.20 -8.35
CA ALA A 99 -12.32 7.92 -9.76
C ALA A 99 -13.18 6.67 -9.97
N LYS A 100 -13.97 6.67 -11.05
CA LYS A 100 -14.65 5.50 -11.60
C LYS A 100 -13.84 4.95 -12.76
N LEU A 101 -13.39 3.71 -12.63
CA LEU A 101 -12.59 2.98 -13.61
C LEU A 101 -13.38 1.74 -14.02
N ASP A 102 -13.71 1.62 -15.31
CA ASP A 102 -14.64 0.62 -15.87
C ASP A 102 -15.95 0.49 -15.08
N GLY A 103 -16.51 1.64 -14.69
CA GLY A 103 -17.74 1.75 -13.90
C GLY A 103 -17.57 1.46 -12.40
N LYS A 104 -16.47 0.85 -11.97
CA LYS A 104 -16.16 0.58 -10.56
C LYS A 104 -15.62 1.83 -9.87
N GLN A 105 -16.27 2.24 -8.77
CA GLN A 105 -15.78 3.32 -7.92
C GLN A 105 -14.52 2.88 -7.15
N LEU A 106 -13.44 3.65 -7.24
CA LEU A 106 -12.25 3.47 -6.42
C LEU A 106 -12.44 4.08 -5.03
N ARG A 107 -11.78 3.52 -4.01
CA ARG A 107 -11.84 4.04 -2.63
C ARG A 107 -11.28 5.46 -2.60
N PRO A 108 -12.03 6.48 -2.11
CA PRO A 108 -11.54 7.85 -2.03
C PRO A 108 -10.24 7.98 -1.24
N MET A 109 -9.33 8.82 -1.70
CA MET A 109 -8.02 9.07 -1.08
C MET A 109 -7.88 10.54 -0.70
N LYS A 110 -7.37 10.80 0.51
CA LYS A 110 -7.19 12.16 1.03
C LYS A 110 -6.16 12.91 0.19
N MET A 111 -6.50 14.12 -0.24
CA MET A 111 -5.63 14.94 -1.06
C MET A 111 -4.58 15.71 -0.26
N HIS A 112 -3.45 16.00 -0.92
CA HIS A 112 -2.48 17.00 -0.49
C HIS A 112 -3.04 18.41 -0.71
N VAL A 113 -2.68 19.36 0.16
CA VAL A 113 -3.23 20.73 0.12
C VAL A 113 -2.86 21.45 -1.18
N ASP A 114 -1.65 21.21 -1.69
CA ASP A 114 -1.17 21.77 -2.95
C ASP A 114 -1.98 21.27 -4.16
N ASP A 115 -2.28 19.97 -4.20
CA ASP A 115 -3.13 19.36 -5.23
C ASP A 115 -4.58 19.88 -5.18
N VAL A 116 -5.09 20.16 -3.97
CA VAL A 116 -6.42 20.79 -3.81
C VAL A 116 -6.42 22.21 -4.37
N ALA A 117 -5.38 22.99 -4.09
CA ALA A 117 -5.25 24.34 -4.64
C ALA A 117 -5.13 24.30 -6.18
N ALA A 118 -4.33 23.39 -6.74
CA ALA A 118 -4.22 23.18 -8.17
C ALA A 118 -5.55 22.71 -8.80
N TYR A 119 -6.33 21.86 -8.12
CA TYR A 119 -7.64 21.42 -8.57
C TYR A 119 -8.69 22.55 -8.57
N GLN A 120 -8.72 23.37 -7.52
CA GLN A 120 -9.59 24.55 -7.45
C GLN A 120 -9.27 25.57 -8.54
N LYS A 121 -7.98 25.76 -8.86
CA LYS A 121 -7.52 26.58 -9.99
C LYS A 121 -7.73 25.95 -11.36
N LYS A 122 -8.15 24.67 -11.43
CA LYS A 122 -8.27 23.85 -12.65
C LYS A 122 -6.93 23.60 -13.37
N GLU A 123 -5.81 23.72 -12.66
CA GLU A 123 -4.46 23.47 -13.16
C GLU A 123 -4.07 21.98 -13.07
N SER A 124 -4.72 21.20 -12.20
CA SER A 124 -4.47 19.76 -12.06
C SER A 124 -5.16 18.94 -13.17
N SER A 125 -4.40 18.13 -13.91
CA SER A 125 -4.95 17.13 -14.83
C SER A 125 -5.52 15.92 -14.09
N VAL A 126 -6.60 15.34 -14.62
CA VAL A 126 -7.14 14.04 -14.16
C VAL A 126 -6.08 12.94 -14.20
N GLU A 127 -5.20 12.96 -15.22
CA GLU A 127 -4.11 12.00 -15.34
C GLU A 127 -3.06 12.15 -14.24
N GLN A 128 -2.72 13.39 -13.85
CA GLN A 128 -1.80 13.68 -12.75
C GLN A 128 -2.40 13.19 -11.43
N LEU A 129 -3.66 13.51 -11.15
CA LEU A 129 -4.34 13.05 -9.93
C LEU A 129 -4.46 11.51 -9.89
N MET A 130 -4.75 10.87 -11.03
CA MET A 130 -4.73 9.40 -11.13
C MET A 130 -3.34 8.83 -10.84
N LYS A 131 -2.26 9.44 -11.34
CA LYS A 131 -0.87 9.02 -11.06
C LYS A 131 -0.48 9.24 -9.59
N THR A 132 -0.88 10.35 -8.98
CA THR A 132 -0.56 10.67 -7.57
C THR A 132 -1.31 9.77 -6.60
N TYR A 133 -2.63 9.63 -6.76
CA TYR A 133 -3.48 8.92 -5.79
C TYR A 133 -3.65 7.43 -6.12
N TYR A 134 -3.73 7.05 -7.40
CA TYR A 134 -3.95 5.67 -7.83
C TYR A 134 -2.84 5.14 -8.75
N PRO A 135 -1.54 5.22 -8.35
CA PRO A 135 -0.41 4.87 -9.22
C PRO A 135 -0.52 3.47 -9.84
N SER A 136 -0.92 2.46 -9.05
CA SER A 136 -1.08 1.07 -9.53
C SER A 136 -2.17 0.88 -10.60
N LYS A 137 -3.08 1.84 -10.78
CA LYS A 137 -4.07 1.83 -11.86
C LYS A 137 -3.52 2.39 -13.17
N MET A 138 -2.43 3.15 -13.09
CA MET A 138 -1.75 3.78 -14.22
C MET A 138 -0.49 3.02 -14.64
N GLU A 139 -0.01 2.09 -13.82
CA GLU A 139 1.10 1.18 -14.14
C GLU A 139 0.62 0.00 -15.00
N PRO A 140 1.46 -0.51 -15.94
CA PRO A 140 1.11 -1.65 -16.77
C PRO A 140 0.99 -2.93 -15.94
N LYS A 141 -0.06 -3.71 -16.21
CA LYS A 141 -0.25 -5.03 -15.59
C LYS A 141 0.76 -6.03 -16.13
N VAL A 142 1.32 -6.81 -15.21
CA VAL A 142 2.13 -8.00 -15.50
C VAL A 142 1.27 -9.01 -16.26
N SER A 143 1.84 -9.65 -17.30
CA SER A 143 1.08 -10.63 -18.08
C SER A 143 0.68 -11.82 -17.20
N ARG A 144 -0.39 -12.53 -17.58
CA ARG A 144 -0.81 -13.74 -16.84
C ARG A 144 0.32 -14.76 -16.75
N GLU A 145 1.10 -14.90 -17.82
CA GLU A 145 2.26 -15.79 -17.90
C GLU A 145 3.37 -15.34 -16.94
N GLN A 146 3.73 -14.06 -16.93
CA GLN A 146 4.74 -13.51 -16.01
C GLN A 146 4.30 -13.59 -14.53
N TYR A 147 3.00 -13.48 -14.25
CA TYR A 147 2.45 -13.63 -12.90
C TYR A 147 2.35 -15.11 -12.46
N GLN A 148 2.24 -16.04 -13.40
CA GLN A 148 2.23 -17.50 -13.18
C GLN A 148 3.59 -18.18 -13.41
N ALA A 149 4.60 -17.41 -13.82
CA ALA A 149 5.97 -17.88 -14.01
C ALA A 149 6.54 -18.43 -12.70
N GLU A 150 7.66 -19.15 -12.81
CA GLU A 150 8.39 -19.64 -11.63
C GLU A 150 8.52 -18.56 -10.57
N ASN A 151 8.12 -18.86 -9.33
CA ASN A 151 8.25 -17.96 -8.18
C ASN A 151 9.72 -17.92 -7.72
N LYS A 152 10.60 -17.57 -8.65
CA LYS A 152 12.05 -17.62 -8.54
C LYS A 152 12.57 -16.22 -8.26
N LEU A 153 13.40 -16.13 -7.22
CA LEU A 153 14.09 -14.92 -6.83
C LEU A 153 15.28 -14.64 -7.76
N SER A 154 15.77 -13.41 -7.75
CA SER A 154 16.95 -12.96 -8.50
C SER A 154 18.23 -13.76 -8.25
N ASP A 155 18.38 -14.40 -7.08
CA ASP A 155 19.49 -15.32 -6.77
C ASP A 155 19.25 -16.78 -7.21
N GLY A 156 18.07 -17.06 -7.77
CA GLY A 156 17.66 -18.37 -8.26
C GLY A 156 16.91 -19.26 -7.27
N ARG A 157 16.75 -18.86 -5.99
CA ARG A 157 15.92 -19.62 -5.03
C ARG A 157 14.44 -19.55 -5.38
N MET A 158 13.72 -20.63 -5.11
CA MET A 158 12.26 -20.71 -5.28
C MET A 158 11.53 -20.26 -4.00
N ILE A 159 10.36 -19.66 -4.16
CA ILE A 159 9.41 -19.37 -3.08
C ILE A 159 8.41 -20.53 -3.00
N ASP A 160 8.54 -21.36 -1.97
CA ASP A 160 7.69 -22.53 -1.74
C ASP A 160 6.24 -22.14 -1.44
N LYS A 161 6.04 -21.01 -0.76
CA LYS A 161 4.71 -20.52 -0.38
C LYS A 161 4.72 -19.01 -0.18
N MET A 162 3.82 -18.31 -0.85
CA MET A 162 3.51 -16.90 -0.58
C MET A 162 2.04 -16.74 -0.20
N ASN A 163 1.72 -15.86 0.74
CA ASN A 163 0.35 -15.46 1.02
C ASN A 163 0.27 -13.99 1.46
N VAL A 164 -0.81 -13.31 1.10
CA VAL A 164 -1.15 -11.97 1.59
C VAL A 164 -2.43 -12.06 2.40
N TYR A 165 -2.37 -11.75 3.69
CA TYR A 165 -3.48 -11.92 4.61
C TYR A 165 -3.64 -10.69 5.52
N LYS A 166 -4.85 -10.48 6.03
CA LYS A 166 -5.12 -9.45 7.04
C LYS A 166 -4.85 -10.05 8.43
N GLU A 167 -4.00 -9.43 9.22
CA GLU A 167 -3.78 -9.81 10.62
C GLU A 167 -5.09 -9.60 11.39
N LYS A 168 -5.64 -10.68 11.96
CA LYS A 168 -6.91 -10.66 12.71
C LYS A 168 -6.71 -10.62 14.22
N ASP A 169 -5.49 -10.86 14.68
CA ASP A 169 -5.14 -10.89 16.08
C ASP A 169 -5.04 -9.47 16.64
N GLU A 170 -6.06 -9.06 17.40
CA GLU A 170 -6.18 -7.72 17.98
C GLU A 170 -5.13 -7.42 19.06
N THR A 171 -4.45 -8.44 19.60
CA THR A 171 -3.37 -8.26 20.58
C THR A 171 -2.08 -7.72 19.95
N LYS A 172 -1.94 -7.82 18.62
CA LYS A 172 -0.75 -7.36 17.90
C LYS A 172 -0.89 -5.90 17.48
N GLN A 173 0.22 -5.15 17.54
CA GLN A 173 0.32 -3.78 17.01
C GLN A 173 0.00 -3.66 15.49
N ASP A 174 0.00 -4.79 14.78
CA ASP A 174 -0.36 -4.89 13.36
C ASP A 174 -1.79 -5.38 13.10
N ALA A 175 -2.63 -5.46 14.14
CA ALA A 175 -4.04 -5.79 14.04
C ALA A 175 -4.73 -5.01 12.90
N GLY A 176 -5.46 -5.73 12.06
CA GLY A 176 -6.20 -5.18 10.94
C GLY A 176 -5.36 -4.76 9.72
N LYS A 177 -4.02 -4.80 9.78
CA LYS A 177 -3.15 -4.51 8.63
C LYS A 177 -2.97 -5.75 7.74
N TYR A 178 -2.62 -5.53 6.48
CA TYR A 178 -2.24 -6.62 5.59
C TYR A 178 -0.77 -6.97 5.77
N LYS A 179 -0.48 -8.28 5.80
CA LYS A 179 0.86 -8.84 5.95
C LYS A 179 1.16 -9.77 4.79
N LEU A 180 2.39 -9.70 4.31
CA LEU A 180 2.98 -10.70 3.43
C LEU A 180 3.54 -11.82 4.31
N TYR A 181 3.34 -13.05 3.89
CA TYR A 181 4.02 -14.24 4.41
C TYR A 181 4.72 -14.93 3.24
N ALA A 182 5.98 -15.30 3.42
CA ALA A 182 6.75 -16.07 2.46
C ALA A 182 7.50 -17.23 3.15
N VAL A 183 7.69 -18.29 2.40
CA VAL A 183 8.60 -19.41 2.68
C VAL A 183 9.56 -19.52 1.50
N VAL A 184 10.85 -19.53 1.80
CA VAL A 184 11.94 -19.66 0.82
C VAL A 184 12.95 -20.65 1.40
N GLY A 185 12.84 -21.91 0.98
CA GLY A 185 13.48 -23.04 1.66
C GLY A 185 13.06 -23.10 3.13
N ASP A 186 14.03 -23.18 4.03
CA ASP A 186 13.77 -23.22 5.47
C ASP A 186 13.36 -21.86 6.08
N GLN A 187 13.55 -20.75 5.35
CA GLN A 187 13.28 -19.41 5.87
C GLN A 187 11.77 -19.10 5.81
N LYS A 188 11.13 -18.99 6.98
CA LYS A 188 9.73 -18.57 7.15
C LYS A 188 9.68 -17.14 7.67
N MET A 189 8.97 -16.26 6.98
CA MET A 189 9.07 -14.83 7.24
C MET A 189 7.77 -14.08 6.93
N SER A 190 7.49 -13.05 7.74
CA SER A 190 6.34 -12.17 7.54
C SER A 190 6.71 -10.72 7.79
N THR A 191 6.05 -9.81 7.07
CA THR A 191 6.14 -8.36 7.27
C THR A 191 4.80 -7.69 6.95
N THR A 192 4.57 -6.52 7.54
CA THR A 192 3.41 -5.67 7.23
C THR A 192 3.63 -4.98 5.88
N LEU A 193 2.67 -5.12 4.97
CA LEU A 193 2.73 -4.52 3.63
C LEU A 193 2.41 -3.03 3.67
N SER A 194 3.12 -2.24 2.86
CA SER A 194 2.71 -0.87 2.56
C SER A 194 1.43 -0.85 1.72
N PHE A 195 0.68 0.24 1.79
CA PHE A 195 -0.52 0.41 0.93
C PHE A 195 -0.18 0.39 -0.56
N LYS A 196 1.01 0.88 -0.96
CA LYS A 196 1.48 0.82 -2.35
C LYS A 196 1.70 -0.63 -2.78
N ASP A 197 2.43 -1.41 -2.00
CA ASP A 197 2.76 -2.80 -2.34
C ASP A 197 1.52 -3.70 -2.34
N LEU A 198 0.59 -3.46 -1.42
CA LEU A 198 -0.70 -4.12 -1.37
C LEU A 198 -1.52 -3.88 -2.65
N ASN A 199 -1.58 -2.63 -3.11
CA ASN A 199 -2.28 -2.28 -4.35
C ASN A 199 -1.58 -2.87 -5.57
N SER A 200 -0.24 -2.77 -5.67
CA SER A 200 0.53 -3.38 -6.76
C SER A 200 0.33 -4.91 -6.85
N PHE A 201 0.16 -5.59 -5.71
CA PHE A 201 -0.17 -7.02 -5.66
C PHE A 201 -1.59 -7.31 -6.18
N PHE A 202 -2.62 -6.65 -5.65
CA PHE A 202 -4.01 -6.89 -6.06
C PHE A 202 -4.31 -6.47 -7.50
N ASP A 203 -3.62 -5.42 -7.98
CA ASP A 203 -3.75 -4.92 -9.34
C ASP A 203 -2.89 -5.69 -10.35
N ARG A 204 -2.05 -6.63 -9.87
CA ARG A 204 -1.10 -7.43 -10.67
C ARG A 204 -0.11 -6.59 -11.47
N VAL A 205 0.39 -5.52 -10.85
CA VAL A 205 1.46 -4.66 -11.38
C VAL A 205 2.85 -5.21 -11.01
N THR A 206 2.93 -6.17 -10.10
CA THR A 206 4.18 -6.84 -9.70
C THR A 206 3.98 -8.35 -9.61
N THR A 207 5.03 -9.13 -9.88
CA THR A 207 5.01 -10.59 -9.71
C THR A 207 5.07 -10.96 -8.22
N PRO A 208 4.62 -12.18 -7.84
CA PRO A 208 4.86 -12.73 -6.50
C PRO A 208 6.33 -12.67 -6.08
N ALA A 209 7.24 -13.02 -6.99
CA ALA A 209 8.69 -12.97 -6.75
C ALA A 209 9.18 -11.54 -6.44
N GLN A 210 8.86 -10.57 -7.30
CA GLN A 210 9.23 -9.17 -7.08
C GLN A 210 8.66 -8.60 -5.77
N LEU A 211 7.43 -8.97 -5.41
CA LEU A 211 6.81 -8.55 -4.16
C LEU A 211 7.58 -9.11 -2.95
N VAL A 212 8.00 -10.38 -3.01
CA VAL A 212 8.86 -11.00 -2.00
C VAL A 212 10.21 -10.31 -1.95
N GLU A 213 10.93 -10.16 -3.06
CA GLU A 213 12.24 -9.49 -3.10
C GLU A 213 12.20 -8.08 -2.51
N LYS A 214 11.17 -7.30 -2.86
CA LYS A 214 11.02 -5.92 -2.36
C LYS A 214 10.82 -5.83 -0.85
N ASN A 215 10.08 -6.78 -0.27
CA ASN A 215 9.71 -6.79 1.15
C ASN A 215 10.66 -7.59 2.05
N PHE A 216 11.38 -8.54 1.46
CA PHE A 216 12.17 -9.54 2.17
C PHE A 216 13.61 -9.67 1.68
N GLY A 217 13.99 -9.03 0.58
CA GLY A 217 15.31 -9.17 -0.02
C GLY A 217 16.48 -8.88 0.93
N GLU A 218 16.32 -7.95 1.87
CA GLU A 218 17.36 -7.68 2.89
C GLU A 218 17.53 -8.86 3.86
N LYS A 219 16.42 -9.45 4.33
CA LYS A 219 16.40 -10.65 5.19
C LYS A 219 16.75 -11.96 4.45
N LEU A 220 16.57 -11.96 3.14
CA LEU A 220 17.02 -13.02 2.24
C LEU A 220 18.46 -12.78 1.75
N HIS A 221 19.06 -11.64 2.09
CA HIS A 221 20.40 -11.21 1.69
C HIS A 221 20.61 -11.17 0.17
N LEU A 222 19.59 -10.76 -0.59
CA LEU A 222 19.62 -10.64 -2.05
C LEU A 222 20.36 -9.36 -2.49
N ALA A 223 21.16 -9.45 -3.55
CA ALA A 223 21.82 -8.29 -4.15
C ALA A 223 20.81 -7.24 -4.67
N SER A 224 19.68 -7.69 -5.24
CA SER A 224 18.58 -6.82 -5.71
C SER A 224 18.01 -5.91 -4.62
N ALA A 225 18.10 -6.33 -3.35
CA ALA A 225 17.65 -5.53 -2.21
C ALA A 225 18.52 -4.27 -2.00
N TYR A 226 19.78 -4.32 -2.44
CA TYR A 226 20.80 -3.29 -2.24
C TYR A 226 21.04 -2.40 -3.46
N GLU A 227 20.67 -2.85 -4.67
CA GLU A 227 20.78 -2.07 -5.93
C GLU A 227 20.09 -0.71 -5.87
N LYS A 228 19.01 -0.58 -5.10
CA LYS A 228 18.28 0.67 -4.86
C LYS A 228 19.11 1.73 -4.11
N TYR A 229 20.16 1.32 -3.40
CA TYR A 229 21.03 2.22 -2.65
C TYR A 229 22.26 2.60 -3.48
N LYS A 230 22.25 3.81 -4.04
CA LYS A 230 23.41 4.37 -4.73
C LYS A 230 24.40 4.96 -3.72
N MET A 231 25.66 5.03 -4.13
CA MET A 231 26.68 5.72 -3.38
C MET A 231 26.30 7.20 -3.20
N PRO A 232 26.39 7.76 -1.98
CA PRO A 232 26.18 9.19 -1.77
C PRO A 232 27.31 10.01 -2.43
N GLU A 233 26.93 10.97 -3.26
CA GLU A 233 27.86 11.81 -4.03
C GLU A 233 28.85 12.56 -3.12
N GLY A 234 30.09 12.74 -3.59
CA GLY A 234 31.12 13.51 -2.89
C GLY A 234 31.85 12.79 -1.75
N VAL A 235 31.61 11.50 -1.54
CA VAL A 235 32.38 10.64 -0.63
C VAL A 235 33.15 9.59 -1.45
N LYS A 236 34.39 9.27 -1.05
CA LYS A 236 35.16 8.15 -1.64
C LYS A 236 34.87 6.83 -0.90
N PRO A 237 34.90 5.66 -1.55
CA PRO A 237 34.63 4.38 -0.87
C PRO A 237 35.58 4.08 0.29
N GLU A 238 36.83 4.54 0.15
CA GLU A 238 37.91 4.49 1.14
C GLU A 238 37.54 5.19 2.46
N ASN A 239 36.78 6.29 2.37
CA ASN A 239 36.39 7.10 3.51
C ASN A 239 35.18 6.53 4.27
N ILE A 240 34.48 5.56 3.68
CA ILE A 240 33.43 4.82 4.38
C ILE A 240 34.11 3.76 5.24
N ARG A 241 33.78 3.74 6.53
CA ARG A 241 34.28 2.79 7.51
C ARG A 241 33.13 1.99 8.09
N ILE A 242 33.19 0.67 7.95
CA ILE A 242 32.38 -0.28 8.70
C ILE A 242 33.28 -0.87 9.79
N ALA A 243 32.93 -0.69 11.06
CA ALA A 243 33.75 -1.10 12.20
C ALA A 243 32.88 -1.50 13.41
N LYS A 244 33.33 -2.51 14.15
CA LYS A 244 32.73 -2.89 15.43
C LYS A 244 33.04 -1.80 16.46
N ASP A 245 31.99 -1.25 17.07
CA ASP A 245 32.13 -0.22 18.08
C ASP A 245 32.53 -0.84 19.43
N LYS A 246 33.57 -0.28 20.07
CA LYS A 246 34.18 -0.84 21.28
C LYS A 246 33.31 -0.73 22.54
N GLN A 247 32.30 0.15 22.55
CA GLN A 247 31.44 0.35 23.72
C GLN A 247 30.15 -0.46 23.64
N THR A 248 29.61 -0.61 22.43
CA THR A 248 28.31 -1.29 22.21
C THR A 248 28.43 -2.69 21.64
N ASP A 249 29.63 -3.11 21.22
CA ASP A 249 29.94 -4.35 20.52
C ASP A 249 29.14 -4.58 19.22
N LYS A 250 28.52 -3.52 18.69
CA LYS A 250 27.75 -3.55 17.45
C LYS A 250 28.58 -3.09 16.26
N TRP A 251 28.35 -3.67 15.10
CA TRP A 251 28.88 -3.11 13.85
C TRP A 251 28.24 -1.75 13.58
N THR A 252 29.06 -0.78 13.21
CA THR A 252 28.65 0.58 12.88
C THR A 252 29.22 0.99 11.53
N ILE A 253 28.52 1.89 10.84
CA ILE A 253 28.96 2.53 9.60
C ILE A 253 29.07 4.05 9.80
N SER A 254 30.13 4.64 9.25
CA SER A 254 30.39 6.09 9.27
C SER A 254 31.20 6.49 8.04
N ALA A 255 31.05 7.73 7.55
CA ALA A 255 31.86 8.29 6.47
C ALA A 255 32.67 9.50 6.93
N ASP A 256 33.88 9.64 6.38
CA ASP A 256 34.76 10.79 6.59
C ASP A 256 34.74 11.71 5.36
N LEU A 257 34.35 12.98 5.52
CA LEU A 257 34.30 13.98 4.45
C LEU A 257 35.49 14.95 4.55
N GLY A 258 36.53 14.61 5.33
CA GLY A 258 37.72 15.43 5.52
C GLY A 258 37.37 16.80 6.12
N ALA A 259 37.59 17.87 5.36
CA ALA A 259 37.32 19.25 5.79
C ALA A 259 35.84 19.52 6.16
N LYS A 260 34.89 18.72 5.65
CA LYS A 260 33.46 18.82 6.01
C LYS A 260 33.08 18.04 7.28
N GLY A 261 34.03 17.36 7.92
CA GLY A 261 33.82 16.55 9.13
C GLY A 261 33.43 15.10 8.83
N LYS A 262 32.96 14.38 9.86
CA LYS A 262 32.58 12.95 9.77
C LYS A 262 31.11 12.80 10.08
N THR A 263 30.45 11.81 9.48
CA THR A 263 29.08 11.43 9.88
C THR A 263 29.09 10.83 11.28
N GLU A 264 27.91 10.78 11.91
CA GLU A 264 27.72 9.93 13.07
C GLU A 264 27.97 8.45 12.72
N LYS A 265 28.29 7.65 13.74
CA LYS A 265 28.28 6.19 13.65
C LYS A 265 26.84 5.71 13.69
N LYS A 266 26.31 5.17 12.60
CA LYS A 266 25.00 4.49 12.62
C LYS A 266 25.20 2.98 12.88
N PRO A 267 24.43 2.35 13.78
CA PRO A 267 24.49 0.91 13.98
C PRO A 267 23.95 0.18 12.74
N LEU A 268 24.65 -0.88 12.34
CA LEU A 268 24.27 -1.72 11.21
C LEU A 268 23.28 -2.81 11.67
N SER A 269 22.26 -3.11 10.86
CA SER A 269 21.36 -4.24 11.13
C SER A 269 22.09 -5.58 11.01
N TYR A 270 21.52 -6.64 11.61
CA TYR A 270 22.04 -8.00 11.46
C TYR A 270 22.05 -8.43 9.98
N ASP A 271 20.93 -8.22 9.28
CA ASP A 271 20.75 -8.62 7.88
C ASP A 271 21.75 -7.91 6.95
N ASP A 272 22.01 -6.62 7.19
CA ASP A 272 23.01 -5.84 6.43
C ASP A 272 24.45 -6.28 6.76
N GLY A 273 24.72 -6.60 8.02
CA GLY A 273 26.01 -7.15 8.44
C GLY A 273 26.28 -8.50 7.79
N TYR A 274 25.31 -9.41 7.79
CA TYR A 274 25.43 -10.70 7.12
C TYR A 274 25.59 -10.54 5.60
N SER A 275 24.80 -9.65 4.99
CA SER A 275 24.88 -9.37 3.54
C SER A 275 26.25 -8.81 3.11
N PHE A 276 26.91 -8.04 3.97
CA PHE A 276 28.24 -7.48 3.70
C PHE A 276 29.39 -8.45 4.03
N PHE A 277 29.37 -9.09 5.21
CA PHE A 277 30.50 -9.91 5.68
C PHE A 277 30.44 -11.37 5.18
N THR A 278 29.25 -11.94 5.02
CA THR A 278 29.07 -13.37 4.76
C THR A 278 28.54 -13.64 3.36
N ALA A 279 27.37 -13.09 2.99
CA ALA A 279 26.77 -13.32 1.68
C ALA A 279 27.47 -12.54 0.55
N LYS A 280 28.15 -11.43 0.88
CA LYS A 280 28.81 -10.51 -0.06
C LYS A 280 27.88 -9.93 -1.14
N THR A 281 26.60 -9.80 -0.81
CA THR A 281 25.54 -9.27 -1.68
C THR A 281 25.27 -7.79 -1.46
N ALA A 282 25.80 -7.21 -0.39
CA ALA A 282 25.81 -5.76 -0.14
C ALA A 282 27.24 -5.21 -0.25
N THR A 283 27.42 -4.10 -0.96
CA THR A 283 28.70 -3.37 -0.98
C THR A 283 28.76 -2.28 0.09
N ARG A 284 29.97 -1.75 0.32
CA ARG A 284 30.18 -0.67 1.31
C ARG A 284 29.48 0.62 0.89
N GLU A 285 29.48 0.92 -0.41
CA GLU A 285 28.82 2.07 -1.01
C GLU A 285 27.30 1.98 -0.88
N GLN A 286 26.72 0.80 -1.12
CA GLN A 286 25.29 0.54 -0.96
C GLN A 286 24.86 0.73 0.50
N LEU A 287 25.64 0.22 1.47
CA LEU A 287 25.36 0.43 2.88
C LEU A 287 25.51 1.92 3.30
N ALA A 288 26.48 2.66 2.77
CA ALA A 288 26.53 4.10 2.97
C ALA A 288 25.33 4.83 2.35
N GLY A 289 24.88 4.41 1.17
CA GLY A 289 23.65 4.88 0.54
C GLY A 289 22.40 4.65 1.39
N LYS A 290 22.33 3.50 2.08
CA LYS A 290 21.24 3.15 3.00
C LYS A 290 21.25 3.98 4.28
N TYR A 291 22.41 4.13 4.93
CA TYR A 291 22.52 4.65 6.30
C TYR A 291 22.96 6.12 6.41
N LEU A 292 23.76 6.63 5.46
CA LEU A 292 24.50 7.88 5.61
C LEU A 292 24.06 8.99 4.63
N THR A 293 23.22 8.70 3.63
CA THR A 293 22.81 9.67 2.59
C THR A 293 22.31 11.00 3.16
N ASN A 294 21.47 10.98 4.20
CA ASN A 294 20.94 12.21 4.80
C ASN A 294 22.02 12.97 5.59
N ASP A 295 22.85 12.26 6.38
CA ASP A 295 23.94 12.86 7.15
C ASP A 295 24.98 13.52 6.22
N ILE A 296 25.35 12.83 5.13
CA ILE A 296 26.27 13.34 4.11
C ILE A 296 25.68 14.57 3.42
N LYS A 297 24.40 14.53 3.02
CA LYS A 297 23.70 15.68 2.45
C LYS A 297 23.68 16.87 3.42
N SER A 298 23.50 16.63 4.71
CA SER A 298 23.52 17.66 5.75
C SER A 298 24.91 18.25 5.98
N LEU A 299 25.98 17.46 5.92
CA LEU A 299 27.37 17.92 6.04
C LEU A 299 27.87 18.62 4.76
N MET A 300 27.25 18.33 3.61
CA MET A 300 27.58 18.97 2.33
C MET A 300 26.81 20.26 2.06
N ALA A 301 25.68 20.47 2.73
CA ALA A 301 24.94 21.72 2.66
C ALA A 301 25.83 22.90 3.10
N PRO A 302 25.75 24.07 2.44
CA PRO A 302 26.47 25.25 2.91
C PRO A 302 25.97 25.62 4.30
N LYS A 303 26.91 25.86 5.24
CA LYS A 303 26.56 26.48 6.52
C LYS A 303 25.94 27.84 6.22
N GLN A 304 24.64 27.99 6.46
CA GLN A 304 24.06 29.32 6.60
C GLN A 304 24.71 29.95 7.82
N GLU A 305 25.57 30.95 7.59
CA GLU A 305 26.10 31.78 8.66
C GLU A 305 24.91 32.48 9.33
N LYS A 306 24.64 32.09 10.58
CA LYS A 306 23.82 32.92 11.45
C LYS A 306 24.59 34.21 11.67
N ALA A 307 24.22 35.25 10.93
CA ALA A 307 24.67 36.60 11.18
C ALA A 307 24.34 36.96 12.63
N VAL A 308 25.34 36.90 13.50
CA VAL A 308 25.21 37.31 14.90
C VAL A 308 25.06 38.83 14.86
N SER A 309 23.85 39.27 15.20
CA SER A 309 23.52 40.69 15.30
C SER A 309 24.33 41.36 16.41
N MET A 310 25.51 41.86 16.08
CA MET A 310 26.20 42.86 16.89
C MET A 310 25.38 44.15 16.82
N LYS A 311 24.48 44.33 17.80
CA LYS A 311 23.97 45.66 18.12
C LYS A 311 25.08 46.42 18.85
N VAL A 312 25.54 47.48 18.20
CA VAL A 312 26.14 48.66 18.83
C VAL A 312 25.02 49.60 19.25
#